data_AF-A0A4Y7KWV7-F1
#
_entry.id   AF-A0A4Y7KWV7-F1
#
_cell.length_a   1.000
_cell.length_b   1.000
_cell.length_c   1.000
_cell.angle_alpha   90.00
_cell.angle_beta   90.00
_cell.angle_gamma   90.00
#
_symmetry.space_group_name_H-M   'P 1'
#
loop_
_entity.id
_entity.type
_entity.pdbx_description
1 polymer ?
#
loop_
_entity_poly.entity_id
_entity_poly.type
_entity_poly.pdbx_seq_one_letter_code
_entity_poly.pdbx_strand_id
1 'polypeptide(L)'
;MAHNLEFEYKAKCCAEELYAMMTRDAAKLPKYVLQMIHNVQILPGDGDVRVGSVFIWDYVRGDKPSSAMKKDKVTAVDHKNMSITFTGFEGELTNGFTSLSSTLNYYHTNTEGWEL
;
A
#
# COMPACT_ATOMS: atom_id res chain seq x y z
N MET A 1 18.61 0.31 15.06
CA MET A 1 17.42 -0.04 15.86
C MET A 1 16.30 -0.36 14.90
N ALA A 2 15.61 -1.48 15.06
CA ALA A 2 14.46 -1.85 14.23
C ALA A 2 13.18 -1.46 14.96
N HIS A 3 12.25 -0.83 14.27
CA HIS A 3 10.94 -0.45 14.79
C HIS A 3 9.86 -1.08 13.93
N ASN A 4 8.77 -1.52 14.54
CA ASN A 4 7.60 -2.06 13.86
C ASN A 4 6.35 -1.27 14.32
N LEU A 5 5.49 -0.90 13.37
CA LEU A 5 4.23 -0.23 13.61
C LEU A 5 3.13 -1.02 12.89
N GLU A 6 2.13 -1.44 13.64
CA GLU A 6 1.02 -2.24 13.14
C GLU A 6 -0.31 -1.54 13.44
N PHE A 7 -1.22 -1.56 12.47
CA PHE A 7 -2.57 -1.05 12.62
C PHE A 7 -3.54 -1.97 11.88
N GLU A 8 -4.74 -2.11 12.40
CA GLU A 8 -5.82 -2.89 11.80
C GLU A 8 -7.02 -1.97 11.56
N TYR A 9 -7.67 -2.14 10.41
CA TYR A 9 -8.85 -1.38 10.04
C TYR A 9 -9.91 -2.28 9.42
N LYS A 10 -11.13 -2.22 9.96
CA LYS A 10 -12.30 -2.92 9.42
C LYS A 10 -12.94 -2.12 8.29
N ALA A 11 -12.69 -2.56 7.06
CA ALA A 11 -13.35 -2.00 5.88
C ALA A 11 -14.77 -2.56 5.70
N LYS A 12 -15.61 -1.83 4.96
CA LYS A 12 -16.98 -2.24 4.59
C LYS A 12 -17.07 -3.05 3.28
N CYS A 13 -15.93 -3.34 2.65
CA CYS A 13 -15.82 -4.17 1.45
C CYS A 13 -15.12 -5.50 1.77
N CYS A 14 -15.17 -6.46 0.84
CA CYS A 14 -14.50 -7.75 1.07
C CYS A 14 -12.98 -7.65 0.89
N ALA A 15 -12.27 -8.60 1.50
CA ALA A 15 -10.81 -8.64 1.49
C ALA A 15 -10.24 -8.75 0.07
N GLU A 16 -10.90 -9.52 -0.79
CA GLU A 16 -10.48 -9.76 -2.17
C GLU A 16 -10.55 -8.50 -3.02
N GLU A 17 -11.56 -7.66 -2.83
CA GLU A 17 -11.69 -6.39 -3.55
C GLU A 17 -10.56 -5.43 -3.17
N LEU A 18 -10.23 -5.33 -1.88
CA LEU A 18 -9.10 -4.51 -1.42
C LEU A 18 -7.77 -5.05 -1.91
N TYR A 19 -7.61 -6.37 -1.90
CA TYR A 19 -6.40 -7.02 -2.39
C TYR A 19 -6.24 -6.84 -3.91
N ALA A 20 -7.32 -7.01 -4.68
CA ALA A 20 -7.35 -6.76 -6.12
C ALA A 20 -7.07 -5.29 -6.45
N MET A 21 -7.58 -4.35 -5.63
CA MET A 21 -7.29 -2.93 -5.75
C MET A 21 -5.79 -2.66 -5.67
N MET A 22 -5.06 -3.32 -4.76
CA MET A 22 -3.60 -3.12 -4.66
C MET A 22 -2.79 -3.89 -5.71
N THR A 23 -3.29 -5.03 -6.18
CA THR A 23 -2.50 -5.94 -7.03
C THR A 23 -2.80 -5.82 -8.52
N ARG A 24 -3.95 -5.27 -8.91
CA ARG A 24 -4.38 -5.13 -10.31
C ARG A 24 -4.77 -3.71 -10.65
N ASP A 25 -5.43 -3.06 -9.71
CA ASP A 25 -6.11 -1.79 -9.93
C ASP A 25 -5.45 -0.61 -9.20
N ALA A 26 -4.18 -0.74 -8.81
CA ALA A 26 -3.53 0.24 -7.95
C ALA A 26 -3.44 1.64 -8.58
N ALA A 27 -3.35 1.73 -9.92
CA ALA A 27 -3.41 2.99 -10.65
C ALA A 27 -4.77 3.72 -10.51
N LYS A 28 -5.84 3.01 -10.09
CA LYS A 28 -7.15 3.59 -9.82
C LYS A 28 -7.29 4.11 -8.39
N LEU A 29 -6.36 3.82 -7.47
CA LEU A 29 -6.38 4.27 -6.06
C LEU A 29 -6.66 5.78 -5.89
N PRO A 30 -6.06 6.69 -6.69
CA PRO A 30 -6.34 8.12 -6.56
C PRO A 30 -7.81 8.49 -6.71
N LYS A 31 -8.62 7.68 -7.41
CA LYS A 31 -10.06 7.92 -7.56
C LYS A 31 -10.84 7.72 -6.26
N TYR A 32 -10.30 6.93 -5.33
CA TYR A 32 -10.98 6.57 -4.08
C TYR A 32 -10.47 7.36 -2.88
N VAL A 33 -9.20 7.77 -2.90
CA VAL A 33 -8.53 8.44 -1.77
C VAL A 33 -7.75 9.68 -2.23
N LEU A 34 -8.35 10.49 -3.09
CA LEU A 34 -7.71 11.66 -3.73
C LEU A 34 -7.11 12.65 -2.72
N GLN A 35 -7.72 12.78 -1.53
CA GLN A 35 -7.24 13.68 -0.48
C GLN A 35 -5.90 13.24 0.13
N MET A 36 -5.50 11.99 -0.06
CA MET A 36 -4.22 11.45 0.42
C MET A 36 -3.28 11.08 -0.72
N ILE A 37 -3.80 10.53 -1.82
CA ILE A 37 -3.00 10.00 -2.94
C ILE A 37 -3.48 10.67 -4.23
N HIS A 38 -2.61 11.47 -4.84
CA HIS A 38 -2.89 12.16 -6.09
C HIS A 38 -2.63 11.28 -7.31
N ASN A 39 -1.60 10.44 -7.25
CA ASN A 39 -1.24 9.56 -8.35
C ASN A 39 -0.54 8.29 -7.88
N VAL A 40 -0.75 7.20 -8.63
CA VAL A 40 -0.04 5.94 -8.45
C VAL A 40 0.34 5.42 -9.83
N GLN A 41 1.64 5.27 -10.07
CA GLN A 41 2.16 4.54 -11.24
C GLN A 41 2.77 3.22 -10.80
N ILE A 42 2.55 2.17 -11.58
CA ILE A 42 3.17 0.86 -11.40
C ILE A 42 4.06 0.57 -12.62
N LEU A 43 5.28 0.10 -12.36
CA LEU A 43 6.23 -0.32 -13.39
C LEU A 43 6.63 -1.80 -13.20
N PRO A 44 6.72 -2.59 -14.27
CA PRO A 44 6.25 -2.28 -15.63
C PRO A 44 4.72 -2.13 -15.65
N GLY A 45 4.20 -1.23 -16.51
CA GLY A 45 2.81 -0.77 -16.49
C GLY A 45 1.78 -1.72 -17.10
N ASP A 46 2.21 -2.90 -17.53
CA ASP A 46 1.47 -3.91 -18.26
C ASP A 46 1.51 -5.25 -17.50
N GLY A 47 0.61 -5.40 -16.52
CA GLY A 47 0.35 -6.68 -15.86
C GLY A 47 -0.03 -6.57 -14.40
N ASP A 48 -0.38 -7.72 -13.82
CA ASP A 48 -0.60 -7.86 -12.40
C ASP A 48 0.70 -7.52 -11.64
N VAL A 49 0.54 -6.87 -10.48
CA VAL A 49 1.63 -6.55 -9.57
C VAL A 49 2.31 -7.85 -9.12
N ARG A 50 3.63 -7.88 -9.25
CA ARG A 50 4.46 -9.04 -8.93
C ARG A 50 5.70 -8.60 -8.16
N VAL A 51 6.43 -9.55 -7.59
CA VAL A 51 7.73 -9.28 -7.00
C VAL A 51 8.63 -8.59 -8.03
N GLY A 52 9.21 -7.47 -7.63
CA GLY A 52 10.01 -6.61 -8.51
C GLY A 52 9.27 -5.45 -9.14
N SER A 53 7.93 -5.43 -9.14
CA SER A 53 7.15 -4.26 -9.56
C SER A 53 7.51 -3.04 -8.71
N VAL A 54 7.50 -1.85 -9.31
CA VAL A 54 7.80 -0.58 -8.65
C VAL A 54 6.56 0.29 -8.62
N PHE A 55 6.19 0.76 -7.43
CA PHE A 55 5.15 1.74 -7.22
C PHE A 55 5.80 3.11 -7.10
N ILE A 56 5.24 4.09 -7.80
CA ILE A 56 5.59 5.51 -7.68
C ILE A 56 4.35 6.23 -7.18
N TRP A 57 4.42 6.68 -5.93
CA TRP A 57 3.34 7.36 -5.23
C TRP A 57 3.55 8.88 -5.29
N ASP A 58 2.49 9.60 -5.61
CA ASP A 58 2.34 11.03 -5.37
C ASP A 58 1.25 11.19 -4.29
N TYR A 59 1.63 11.67 -3.11
CA TYR A 59 0.76 11.73 -1.94
C TYR A 59 0.95 13.03 -1.16
N VAL A 60 -0.09 13.42 -0.41
CA VAL A 60 -0.02 14.53 0.54
C VAL A 60 0.44 13.98 1.88
N ARG A 61 1.42 14.64 2.49
CA ARG A 61 1.78 14.37 3.89
C ARG A 61 0.94 15.29 4.76
N GLY A 62 0.24 14.76 5.77
CA GLY A 62 -0.72 15.54 6.56
C GLY A 62 -0.15 16.79 7.26
N ASP A 63 1.17 16.88 7.42
CA ASP A 63 1.91 18.01 7.98
C ASP A 63 2.45 18.99 6.93
N LYS A 64 2.36 18.68 5.63
CA LYS A 64 2.88 19.49 4.52
C LYS A 64 1.85 19.65 3.39
N PRO A 65 1.53 20.90 2.98
CA PRO A 65 0.57 21.14 1.90
C PRO A 65 1.09 20.77 0.50
N SER A 66 2.39 20.52 0.34
CA SER A 66 3.00 20.11 -0.92
C SER A 66 2.98 18.59 -1.09
N SER A 67 2.72 18.12 -2.31
CA SER A 67 2.85 16.70 -2.64
C SER A 67 4.28 16.20 -2.42
N ALA A 68 4.38 14.97 -1.93
CA ALA A 68 5.63 14.23 -1.77
C ALA A 68 5.60 12.99 -2.68
N MET A 69 6.80 12.61 -3.14
CA MET A 69 6.98 11.41 -3.95
C MET A 69 7.63 10.30 -3.13
N LYS A 70 7.22 9.05 -3.37
CA LYS A 70 7.83 7.85 -2.80
C LYS A 70 7.88 6.76 -3.86
N LYS A 71 9.00 6.04 -3.94
CA LYS A 71 9.13 4.83 -4.75
C LYS A 71 9.32 3.62 -3.86
N ASP A 72 8.49 2.62 -4.11
CA ASP A 72 8.50 1.36 -3.42
C ASP A 72 8.70 0.21 -4.40
N LYS A 73 9.50 -0.78 -4.02
CA LYS A 73 9.62 -2.04 -4.76
C LYS A 73 8.84 -3.13 -4.06
N VAL A 74 8.03 -3.87 -4.79
CA VAL A 74 7.36 -5.08 -4.29
C VAL A 74 8.41 -6.15 -4.02
N THR A 75 8.50 -6.60 -2.78
CA THR A 75 9.49 -7.59 -2.33
C THR A 75 8.86 -8.94 -2.01
N ALA A 76 7.56 -8.99 -1.70
CA ALA A 76 6.81 -10.23 -1.53
C ALA A 76 5.35 -10.06 -1.98
N VAL A 77 4.78 -11.12 -2.54
CA VAL A 77 3.35 -11.24 -2.86
C VAL A 77 2.91 -12.64 -2.49
N ASP A 78 1.85 -12.76 -1.69
CA ASP A 78 1.21 -14.02 -1.34
C ASP A 78 -0.27 -13.93 -1.70
N HIS A 79 -0.62 -14.46 -2.87
CA HIS A 79 -2.00 -14.48 -3.34
C HIS A 79 -2.90 -15.43 -2.52
N LYS A 80 -2.32 -16.45 -1.88
CA LYS A 80 -3.09 -17.41 -1.08
C LYS A 80 -3.55 -16.76 0.22
N ASN A 81 -2.67 -15.99 0.85
CA ASN A 81 -2.93 -15.31 2.12
C ASN A 81 -3.32 -13.84 1.96
N MET A 82 -3.54 -13.37 0.73
CA MET A 82 -3.82 -11.97 0.40
C MET A 82 -2.87 -11.01 1.12
N SER A 83 -1.58 -11.18 0.86
CA SER A 83 -0.53 -10.33 1.43
C SER A 83 0.35 -9.75 0.33
N ILE A 84 0.81 -8.51 0.54
CA ILE A 84 1.77 -7.84 -0.32
C ILE A 84 2.73 -7.00 0.54
N THR A 85 4.02 -7.10 0.24
CA THR A 85 5.07 -6.33 0.91
C THR A 85 5.80 -5.45 -0.09
N PHE A 86 6.00 -4.21 0.32
CA PHE A 86 6.78 -3.23 -0.42
C PHE A 86 7.92 -2.69 0.43
N THR A 87 9.05 -2.38 -0.21
CA THR A 87 10.20 -1.73 0.43
C THR A 87 10.50 -0.43 -0.27
N GLY A 88 10.49 0.66 0.49
CA GLY A 88 10.82 1.99 0.00
C GLY A 88 12.31 2.12 -0.27
N PHE A 89 12.65 2.69 -1.43
CA PHE A 89 14.04 2.92 -1.82
C PHE A 89 14.31 4.36 -2.26
N GLU A 90 13.26 5.17 -2.46
CA GLU A 90 13.39 6.59 -2.79
C GLU A 90 12.20 7.38 -2.24
N GLY A 91 12.44 8.63 -1.85
CA GLY A 91 11.40 9.58 -1.44
C GLY A 91 11.58 10.09 -0.02
N GLU A 92 10.88 11.18 0.30
CA GLU A 92 11.04 11.87 1.57
C GLU A 92 10.68 11.00 2.79
N LEU A 93 9.82 9.98 2.64
CA LEU A 93 9.45 9.07 3.74
C LEU A 93 10.54 8.06 4.08
N THR A 94 11.47 7.79 3.16
CA THR A 94 12.60 6.89 3.41
C THR A 94 13.77 7.61 4.09
N ASN A 95 13.74 8.95 4.14
CA ASN A 95 14.80 9.75 4.76
C ASN A 95 14.90 9.44 6.26
N GLY A 96 16.11 9.13 6.72
CA GLY A 96 16.38 8.81 8.14
C GLY A 96 16.21 7.33 8.50
N PHE A 97 15.77 6.48 7.56
CA PHE A 97 15.69 5.03 7.75
C PHE A 97 16.68 4.31 6.85
N THR A 98 17.43 3.34 7.39
CA THR A 98 18.26 2.45 6.58
C THR A 98 17.41 1.59 5.63
N SER A 99 16.21 1.21 6.07
CA SER A 99 15.22 0.47 5.29
C SER A 99 13.83 0.73 5.85
N LEU A 100 12.85 0.91 4.98
CA LEU A 100 11.45 1.02 5.35
C LEU A 100 10.64 0.03 4.51
N SER A 101 10.03 -0.95 5.17
CA SER A 101 9.15 -1.93 4.52
C SER A 101 7.73 -1.82 5.08
N SER A 102 6.74 -2.04 4.24
CA SER A 102 5.33 -2.03 4.61
C SER A 102 4.67 -3.29 4.05
N THR A 103 3.98 -4.02 4.90
CA THR A 103 3.20 -5.20 4.52
C THR A 103 1.73 -4.90 4.72
N LEU A 104 0.93 -5.16 3.69
CA LEU A 104 -0.52 -5.10 3.76
C LEU A 104 -1.05 -6.53 3.74
N ASN A 105 -1.84 -6.87 4.75
CA ASN A 105 -2.53 -8.14 4.86
C ASN A 105 -4.03 -7.88 4.82
N TYR A 106 -4.75 -8.69 4.04
CA TYR A 106 -6.20 -8.59 3.91
C TYR A 106 -6.83 -9.85 4.50
N TYR A 107 -7.77 -9.65 5.42
CA TYR A 107 -8.45 -10.74 6.11
C TYR A 107 -9.95 -10.61 5.93
N HIS A 108 -10.63 -11.74 5.79
CA HIS A 108 -12.07 -11.79 5.99
C HIS A 108 -12.38 -11.45 7.43
N THR A 109 -13.30 -10.52 7.65
CA THR A 109 -13.90 -10.40 8.98
C THR A 109 -14.83 -11.59 9.17
N ASN A 110 -14.42 -12.56 9.96
CA ASN A 110 -15.39 -13.49 10.54
C ASN A 110 -16.34 -12.63 11.38
N THR A 111 -17.61 -12.57 10.98
CA THR A 111 -18.65 -11.84 11.70
C THR A 111 -18.99 -12.57 12.99
N GLU A 112 -18.07 -12.58 13.96
CA GLU A 112 -18.36 -12.93 15.34
C GLU A 112 -17.62 -11.97 16.26
N GLY A 113 -18.37 -11.02 16.82
CA GLY A 113 -17.99 -10.36 18.06
C GLY A 113 -17.20 -9.07 17.95
N TRP A 114 -17.81 -7.99 17.45
CA TRP A 114 -17.58 -6.62 17.95
C TRP A 114 -18.88 -5.83 17.78
N GLU A 115 -19.74 -5.89 18.79
CA GLU A 115 -20.79 -4.89 18.97
C GLU A 115 -20.14 -3.59 19.48
N LEU A 116 -20.63 -2.45 18.99
CA LEU A 116 -20.22 -1.10 19.35
C LEU A 116 -20.51 -0.79 20.83
#